data_AF-A0A928T4G1-F1
#
_entry.id   AF-A0A928T4G1-F1
#
_cell.length_a   1.000
_cell.length_b   1.000
_cell.length_c   1.000
_cell.angle_alpha   90.00
_cell.angle_beta   90.00
_cell.angle_gamma   90.00
#
_symmetry.space_group_name_H-M   'P 1'
#
loop_
_entity.id
_entity.type
_entity.pdbx_description
1 polymer ?
#
loop_
_entity_poly.entity_id
_entity_poly.type
_entity_poly.pdbx_seq_one_letter_code
_entity_poly.pdbx_strand_id
1 'polypeptide(L)'
;MAWRFDKCVINGEIDNTVRGRVTGRLWLLGREEPMILDLVGDAWPDLAGCRLTFVNTNPVPQPQYDEGLSMMQTGSVGDITASMKLKKLLVPEEEWMKAMEEKRFHEVPWVLSSSLYLEWFSDRNGRVVIQTTDYKLEVFERQWEADADDQAAQQAINDENMRAYMEDLGRAFGGQHREDESAK
;
A
#
# COMPACT_ATOMS: atom_id res chain seq x y z
N MET A 1 -8.15 3.83 -9.26
CA MET A 1 -8.65 3.04 -8.10
C MET A 1 -7.51 2.18 -7.56
N ALA A 2 -7.62 1.62 -6.36
CA ALA A 2 -6.64 0.69 -5.79
C ALA A 2 -7.29 -0.12 -4.66
N TRP A 3 -6.82 -1.34 -4.43
CA TRP A 3 -7.15 -2.11 -3.23
C TRP A 3 -6.48 -1.47 -2.01
N ARG A 4 -7.23 -1.27 -0.92
CA ARG A 4 -6.73 -0.64 0.32
C ARG A 4 -7.31 -1.32 1.53
N PHE A 5 -6.56 -2.14 2.24
CA PHE A 5 -7.08 -2.97 3.34
C PHE A 5 -6.23 -2.86 4.62
N ASP A 6 -5.62 -1.70 4.84
CA ASP A 6 -4.77 -1.43 5.99
C ASP A 6 -5.49 -1.73 7.32
N LYS A 7 -6.75 -1.32 7.51
CA LYS A 7 -7.41 -1.49 8.81
C LYS A 7 -7.60 -2.96 9.21
N CYS A 8 -7.68 -3.93 8.29
CA CYS A 8 -7.85 -5.35 8.62
C CYS A 8 -6.55 -6.16 8.74
N VAL A 9 -5.39 -5.56 8.46
CA VAL A 9 -4.11 -6.23 8.70
C VAL A 9 -3.87 -6.32 10.20
N ILE A 10 -3.55 -7.50 10.70
CA ILE A 10 -3.18 -7.75 12.11
C ILE A 10 -1.70 -7.43 12.31
N ASN A 11 -0.86 -7.98 11.44
CA ASN A 11 0.59 -7.78 11.44
C ASN A 11 1.15 -8.18 10.07
N GLY A 12 2.42 -7.86 9.84
CA GLY A 12 3.08 -8.26 8.61
C GLY A 12 4.60 -8.20 8.68
N GLU A 13 5.20 -8.83 7.68
CA GLU A 13 6.63 -8.93 7.45
C GLU A 13 6.90 -8.54 5.99
N ILE A 14 7.89 -7.68 5.77
CA ILE A 14 8.39 -7.30 4.45
C ILE A 14 9.91 -7.49 4.48
N ASP A 15 10.45 -8.20 3.50
CA ASP A 15 11.88 -8.48 3.40
C ASP A 15 12.37 -8.03 2.02
N ASN A 16 13.29 -7.05 2.03
CA ASN A 16 14.03 -6.60 0.87
C ASN A 16 15.54 -6.77 1.08
N THR A 17 15.96 -7.79 1.84
CA THR A 17 17.38 -8.09 2.08
C THR A 17 18.10 -8.64 0.84
N VAL A 18 17.36 -8.95 -0.23
CA VAL A 18 17.87 -9.35 -1.54
C VAL A 18 17.50 -8.28 -2.56
N ARG A 19 18.49 -7.72 -3.27
CA ARG A 19 18.28 -6.73 -4.33
C ARG A 19 17.36 -7.25 -5.43
N GLY A 20 16.49 -6.38 -5.93
CA GLY A 20 15.52 -6.63 -6.98
C GLY A 20 14.34 -7.50 -6.55
N ARG A 21 14.19 -7.82 -5.25
CA ARG A 21 13.11 -8.68 -4.78
C ARG A 21 12.59 -8.25 -3.41
N VAL A 22 11.28 -8.08 -3.32
CA VAL A 22 10.56 -7.92 -2.05
C VAL A 22 9.70 -9.15 -1.81
N THR A 23 9.90 -9.79 -0.67
CA THR A 23 9.00 -10.87 -0.20
C THR A 23 8.28 -10.42 1.06
N GLY A 24 7.14 -11.03 1.36
CA GLY A 24 6.39 -10.64 2.54
C GLY A 24 5.27 -11.56 2.93
N ARG A 25 4.76 -11.32 4.14
CA ARG A 25 3.62 -12.02 4.73
C ARG A 25 2.73 -11.00 5.42
N LEU A 26 1.42 -11.05 5.14
CA LEU A 26 0.44 -10.19 5.78
C LEU A 26 -0.65 -11.06 6.41
N TRP A 27 -0.81 -10.98 7.73
CA TRP A 27 -1.90 -11.66 8.44
C TRP A 27 -3.11 -10.75 8.50
N LEU A 28 -4.24 -11.22 8.01
CA LEU A 28 -5.48 -10.44 7.90
C LEU A 28 -6.53 -10.97 8.86
N LEU A 29 -7.33 -10.09 9.45
CA LEU A 29 -8.49 -10.48 10.23
C LEU A 29 -9.45 -11.33 9.39
N GLY A 30 -9.94 -12.42 9.98
CA GLY A 30 -10.86 -13.35 9.33
C GLY A 30 -10.20 -14.41 8.44
N ARG A 31 -8.87 -14.44 8.36
CA ARG A 31 -8.12 -15.46 7.59
C ARG A 31 -7.11 -16.18 8.47
N GLU A 32 -7.04 -17.51 8.30
CA GLU A 32 -6.08 -18.35 9.03
C GLU A 32 -4.67 -18.25 8.43
N GLU A 33 -4.58 -18.33 7.10
CA GLU A 33 -3.32 -18.26 6.37
C GLU A 33 -2.96 -16.81 5.98
N PRO A 34 -1.67 -16.43 6.03
CA PRO A 34 -1.24 -15.11 5.60
C PRO A 34 -1.33 -14.95 4.09
N MET A 35 -1.52 -13.72 3.65
CA MET A 35 -1.23 -13.32 2.27
C MET A 35 0.29 -13.32 2.07
N ILE A 36 0.75 -13.94 0.98
CA ILE A 36 2.16 -14.02 0.61
C ILE A 36 2.45 -13.03 -0.50
N LEU A 37 3.54 -12.26 -0.35
CA LEU A 37 4.07 -11.37 -1.37
C LEU A 37 5.37 -11.94 -1.95
N ASP A 38 5.47 -11.93 -3.28
CA ASP A 38 6.71 -12.21 -4.03
C ASP A 38 6.78 -11.25 -5.22
N LEU A 39 7.48 -10.13 -5.03
CA LEU A 39 7.45 -8.97 -5.91
C LEU A 39 8.82 -8.68 -6.48
N VAL A 40 8.85 -8.24 -7.73
CA VAL A 40 10.06 -7.78 -8.42
C VAL A 40 10.26 -6.29 -8.19
N GLY A 41 11.46 -5.90 -7.79
CA GLY A 41 11.85 -4.53 -7.46
C GLY A 41 12.28 -4.38 -6.00
N ASP A 42 12.58 -3.15 -5.63
CA ASP A 42 13.16 -2.79 -4.34
C ASP A 42 12.38 -1.71 -3.62
N ALA A 43 12.54 -1.65 -2.29
CA ALA A 43 11.99 -0.61 -1.45
C ALA A 43 12.82 0.69 -1.54
N TRP A 44 12.26 1.79 -1.03
CA TRP A 44 12.96 3.05 -0.87
C TRP A 44 14.13 2.92 0.14
N PRO A 45 15.15 3.81 0.10
CA PRO A 45 16.38 3.69 0.88
C PRO A 45 16.21 3.48 2.38
N ASP A 46 15.10 3.93 2.96
CA ASP A 46 14.81 3.72 4.38
C ASP A 46 14.52 2.24 4.73
N LEU A 47 14.05 1.45 3.75
CA LEU A 47 13.73 0.02 3.89
C LEU A 47 14.56 -0.89 2.95
N ALA A 48 15.22 -0.34 1.94
CA ALA A 48 16.12 -1.07 1.05
C ALA A 48 17.17 -1.84 1.86
N GLY A 49 17.32 -3.13 1.54
CA GLY A 49 18.23 -4.04 2.23
C GLY A 49 17.79 -4.46 3.63
N CYS A 50 16.64 -4.02 4.11
CA CYS A 50 16.17 -4.35 5.46
C CYS A 50 15.07 -5.40 5.42
N ARG A 51 14.87 -6.03 6.58
CA ARG A 51 13.59 -6.65 6.93
C ARG A 51 12.80 -5.68 7.79
N LEU A 52 11.50 -5.62 7.60
CA LEU A 52 10.55 -4.86 8.38
C LEU A 52 9.50 -5.82 8.95
N THR A 53 9.21 -5.70 10.23
CA THR A 53 7.98 -6.26 10.82
C THR A 53 7.10 -5.14 11.32
N PHE A 54 5.80 -5.37 11.35
CA PHE A 54 4.86 -4.42 11.90
C PHE A 54 3.63 -5.07 12.51
N VAL A 55 3.03 -4.40 13.49
CA VAL A 55 1.80 -4.84 14.16
C VAL A 55 0.79 -3.70 14.16
N ASN A 56 -0.44 -4.01 13.74
CA ASN A 56 -1.57 -3.12 13.90
C ASN A 56 -2.09 -3.20 15.34
N THR A 57 -2.16 -2.06 16.02
CA THR A 57 -2.58 -1.99 17.42
C THR A 57 -4.10 -2.04 17.61
N ASN A 58 -4.87 -1.80 16.55
CA ASN A 58 -6.33 -1.81 16.57
C ASN A 58 -6.90 -2.32 15.23
N PRO A 59 -6.71 -3.62 14.89
CA PRO A 59 -7.20 -4.16 13.64
C PRO A 59 -8.74 -4.26 13.68
N VAL A 60 -9.38 -3.82 12.60
CA VAL A 60 -10.85 -3.87 12.45
C VAL A 60 -11.24 -4.61 11.17
N PRO A 61 -12.32 -5.41 11.18
CA PRO A 61 -12.79 -6.10 9.98
C PRO A 61 -13.11 -5.11 8.86
N GLN A 62 -12.74 -5.44 7.63
CA GLN A 62 -13.11 -4.68 6.45
C GLN A 62 -13.72 -5.64 5.41
N PRO A 63 -15.07 -5.77 5.38
CA PRO A 63 -15.78 -6.79 4.59
C PRO A 63 -15.57 -6.69 3.07
N GLN A 64 -15.09 -5.54 2.59
CA GLN A 64 -14.99 -5.22 1.16
C GLN A 64 -13.86 -5.98 0.44
N TYR A 65 -13.00 -6.69 1.17
CA TYR A 65 -11.80 -7.32 0.60
C TYR A 65 -11.87 -8.83 0.45
N ASP A 66 -12.92 -9.48 0.97
CA ASP A 66 -12.96 -10.94 0.95
C ASP A 66 -13.26 -11.53 -0.43
N GLU A 67 -13.98 -10.79 -1.28
CA GLU A 67 -14.31 -11.23 -2.64
C GLU A 67 -13.30 -10.68 -3.66
N GLY A 68 -12.36 -11.52 -4.07
CA GLY A 68 -11.51 -11.28 -5.24
C GLY A 68 -10.04 -10.96 -4.97
N LEU A 69 -9.65 -10.65 -3.73
CA LEU A 69 -8.25 -10.43 -3.36
C LEU A 69 -7.48 -11.75 -3.28
N SER A 70 -6.42 -11.89 -4.07
CA SER A 70 -5.57 -13.08 -4.08
C SER A 70 -4.73 -13.18 -2.81
N MET A 71 -4.60 -14.38 -2.24
CA MET A 71 -3.67 -14.61 -1.11
C MET A 71 -2.23 -14.82 -1.56
N MET A 72 -2.00 -15.00 -2.86
CA MET A 72 -0.68 -14.97 -3.47
C MET A 72 -0.56 -13.71 -4.33
N GLN A 73 0.30 -12.80 -3.92
CA GLN A 73 0.57 -11.55 -4.62
C GLN A 73 1.92 -11.64 -5.32
N THR A 74 1.86 -11.79 -6.64
CA THR A 74 3.00 -11.64 -7.54
C THR A 74 2.83 -10.35 -8.34
N GLY A 75 3.95 -9.79 -8.78
CA GLY A 75 3.97 -8.60 -9.63
C GLY A 75 5.18 -7.73 -9.34
N SER A 76 5.01 -6.42 -9.51
CA SER A 76 6.07 -5.45 -9.32
C SER A 76 5.86 -4.55 -8.10
N VAL A 77 6.96 -4.19 -7.47
CA VAL A 77 7.01 -3.19 -6.42
C VAL A 77 6.61 -1.82 -7.01
N GLY A 78 5.74 -1.11 -6.29
CA GLY A 78 5.53 0.34 -6.45
C GLY A 78 6.32 1.06 -5.37
N ASP A 79 5.73 2.03 -4.67
CA ASP A 79 6.44 2.63 -3.53
C ASP A 79 6.35 1.77 -2.26
N ILE A 80 7.51 1.44 -1.68
CA ILE A 80 7.61 0.78 -0.36
C ILE A 80 8.53 1.62 0.54
N THR A 81 7.96 2.31 1.54
CA THR A 81 8.70 3.19 2.47
C THR A 81 8.01 3.27 3.83
N ALA A 82 8.77 3.53 4.89
CA ALA A 82 8.30 3.87 6.23
C ALA A 82 8.54 5.35 6.59
N SER A 83 9.03 6.16 5.65
CA SER A 83 9.46 7.54 5.89
C SER A 83 8.49 8.61 5.38
N MET A 84 7.47 8.21 4.60
CA MET A 84 6.48 9.13 4.03
C MET A 84 5.73 9.89 5.14
N LYS A 85 5.69 11.22 5.05
CA LYS A 85 5.11 12.08 6.09
C LYS A 85 3.63 12.35 5.81
N LEU A 86 2.78 12.02 6.79
CA LEU A 86 1.34 12.27 6.75
C LEU A 86 0.89 13.07 7.97
N LYS A 87 -0.23 13.77 7.83
CA LYS A 87 -0.92 14.37 8.97
C LYS A 87 -1.65 13.28 9.74
N LYS A 88 -1.22 13.03 10.97
CA LYS A 88 -1.91 12.15 11.92
C LYS A 88 -2.79 13.00 12.83
N LEU A 89 -4.08 12.71 12.84
CA LEU A 89 -5.03 13.38 13.74
C LEU A 89 -4.74 12.94 15.18
N LEU A 90 -4.84 13.88 16.12
CA LEU A 90 -4.70 13.59 17.55
C LEU A 90 -6.03 13.23 18.23
N VAL A 91 -7.10 13.08 17.45
CA VAL A 91 -8.44 12.74 17.90
C VAL A 91 -8.92 11.45 17.23
N PRO A 92 -9.87 10.71 17.84
CA PRO A 92 -10.52 9.56 17.20
C PRO A 92 -11.23 9.90 15.89
N GLU A 93 -11.46 8.89 15.04
CA GLU A 93 -12.13 9.04 13.74
C GLU A 93 -13.55 9.61 13.89
N GLU A 94 -14.28 9.26 14.95
CA GLU A 94 -15.63 9.77 15.22
C GLU A 94 -15.64 11.28 15.51
N GLU A 95 -14.65 11.78 16.27
CA GLU A 95 -14.53 13.21 16.55
C GLU A 95 -14.16 13.99 15.29
N TRP A 96 -13.31 13.42 14.44
CA TRP A 96 -12.99 13.98 13.13
C TRP A 96 -14.21 14.08 12.24
N MET A 97 -15.01 13.01 12.13
CA MET A 97 -16.23 12.97 11.33
C MET A 97 -17.22 14.05 11.80
N LYS A 98 -17.40 14.19 13.12
CA LYS A 98 -18.23 15.25 13.70
C LYS A 98 -17.70 16.64 13.37
N ALA A 99 -16.39 16.87 13.50
CA ALA A 99 -15.77 18.16 13.17
C ALA A 99 -15.92 18.51 11.67
N MET A 100 -15.90 17.51 10.79
CA MET A 100 -16.17 17.69 9.36
C MET A 100 -17.61 18.12 9.09
N GLU A 101 -18.59 17.44 9.69
CA GLU A 101 -20.02 17.79 9.59
C GLU A 101 -20.29 19.20 10.10
N GLU A 102 -19.68 19.58 11.22
CA GLU A 102 -19.79 20.90 11.84
C GLU A 102 -18.91 21.97 11.16
N LYS A 103 -18.15 21.61 10.11
CA LYS A 103 -17.18 22.50 9.41
C LYS A 103 -16.08 23.09 10.31
N ARG A 104 -15.79 22.41 11.43
CA ARG A 104 -14.74 22.71 12.40
C ARG A 104 -13.44 21.93 12.19
N PHE A 105 -13.29 21.26 11.04
CA PHE A 105 -12.11 20.44 10.71
C PHE A 105 -10.76 21.17 10.83
N HIS A 106 -10.75 22.50 10.68
CA HIS A 106 -9.55 23.34 10.81
C HIS A 106 -9.06 23.48 12.26
N GLU A 107 -9.91 23.19 13.24
CA GLU A 107 -9.60 23.23 14.66
C GLU A 107 -9.06 21.90 15.18
N VAL A 108 -9.16 20.83 14.38
CA VAL A 108 -8.75 19.49 14.79
C VAL A 108 -7.22 19.41 14.86
N PRO A 109 -6.65 19.11 16.04
CA PRO A 109 -5.21 19.06 16.19
C PRO A 109 -4.62 17.85 15.46
N TRP A 110 -3.47 18.07 14.82
CA TRP A 110 -2.74 17.06 14.09
C TRP A 110 -1.23 17.21 14.30
N VAL A 111 -0.51 16.12 14.07
CA VAL A 111 0.96 16.10 14.06
C VAL A 111 1.45 15.48 12.76
N LEU A 112 2.66 15.87 12.33
CA LEU A 112 3.32 15.18 11.24
C LEU A 112 3.88 13.85 11.74
N SER A 113 3.48 12.74 11.14
CA SER A 113 3.96 11.41 11.49
C SER A 113 4.57 10.72 10.27
N SER A 114 5.60 9.91 10.50
CA SER A 114 5.98 8.89 9.52
C SER A 114 4.83 7.91 9.34
N SER A 115 4.66 7.44 8.11
CA SER A 115 3.69 6.42 7.72
C SER A 115 4.40 5.27 7.04
N LEU A 116 3.89 4.06 7.28
CA LEU A 116 4.17 2.93 6.43
C LEU A 116 3.34 3.07 5.15
N TYR A 117 4.01 3.07 4.00
CA TYR A 117 3.42 3.05 2.68
C TYR A 117 3.95 1.82 1.95
N LEU A 118 3.08 0.87 1.64
CA LEU A 118 3.36 -0.30 0.83
C LEU A 118 2.47 -0.24 -0.41
N GLU A 119 3.07 -0.22 -1.57
CA GLU A 119 2.37 -0.29 -2.84
C GLU A 119 3.03 -1.31 -3.75
N TRP A 120 2.17 -2.06 -4.44
CA TRP A 120 2.57 -2.97 -5.50
C TRP A 120 1.51 -3.05 -6.58
N PHE A 121 1.93 -3.51 -7.75
CA PHE A 121 1.08 -3.79 -8.89
C PHE A 121 0.98 -5.30 -9.02
N SER A 122 -0.14 -5.84 -8.54
CA SER A 122 -0.45 -7.26 -8.56
C SER A 122 -0.86 -7.72 -9.96
N ASP A 123 -0.31 -8.84 -10.40
CA ASP A 123 -0.68 -9.47 -11.68
C ASP A 123 -2.17 -9.84 -11.73
N ARG A 124 -2.77 -10.14 -10.56
CA ARG A 124 -4.19 -10.56 -10.45
C ARG A 124 -5.11 -9.44 -10.01
N ASN A 125 -4.64 -8.58 -9.12
CA ASN A 125 -5.49 -7.61 -8.44
C ASN A 125 -5.26 -6.17 -8.89
N GLY A 126 -4.27 -5.90 -9.76
CA GLY A 126 -3.88 -4.56 -10.13
C GLY A 126 -3.22 -3.83 -8.96
N ARG A 127 -3.40 -2.51 -8.87
CA ARG A 127 -2.75 -1.70 -7.82
C ARG A 127 -3.30 -2.00 -6.42
N VAL A 128 -2.41 -2.29 -5.49
CA VAL A 128 -2.70 -2.50 -4.07
C VAL A 128 -1.88 -1.53 -3.22
N VAL A 129 -2.49 -0.95 -2.19
CA VAL A 129 -1.86 0.05 -1.32
C VAL A 129 -2.24 -0.20 0.14
N ILE A 130 -1.23 -0.23 1.02
CA ILE A 130 -1.37 -0.10 2.47
C ILE A 130 -0.69 1.21 2.88
N GLN A 131 -1.44 2.11 3.51
CA GLN A 131 -0.90 3.38 3.99
C GLN A 131 -1.43 3.68 5.39
N THR A 132 -0.55 3.78 6.38
CA THR A 132 -0.98 3.99 7.77
C THR A 132 0.10 4.62 8.65
N THR A 133 -0.33 5.34 9.68
CA THR A 133 0.52 5.89 10.75
C THR A 133 0.31 5.16 12.10
N ASP A 134 -0.47 4.08 12.11
CA ASP A 134 -0.98 3.46 13.33
C ASP A 134 -0.36 2.10 13.64
N TYR A 135 0.53 1.63 12.78
CA TYR A 135 1.30 0.42 13.03
C TYR A 135 2.53 0.73 13.88
N LYS A 136 2.85 -0.22 14.75
CA LYS A 136 4.14 -0.27 15.42
C LYS A 136 5.12 -1.00 14.49
N LEU A 137 6.20 -0.33 14.08
CA LEU A 137 7.20 -0.85 13.15
C LEU A 137 8.47 -1.28 13.89
N GLU A 138 9.13 -2.31 13.40
CA GLU A 138 10.50 -2.70 13.76
C GLU A 138 11.29 -3.03 12.50
N VAL A 139 12.37 -2.27 12.26
CA VAL A 139 13.26 -2.42 11.10
C VAL A 139 14.54 -3.10 11.58
N PHE A 140 14.91 -4.19 10.90
CA PHE A 140 16.09 -4.99 11.21
C PHE A 140 17.33 -4.51 10.45
N GLU A 141 18.47 -5.16 10.73
CA GLU A 141 19.76 -4.82 10.14
C GLU A 141 19.74 -4.86 8.61
N ARG A 142 20.29 -3.79 8.01
CA ARG A 142 20.44 -3.61 6.58
C ARG A 142 21.53 -4.53 6.01
N GLN A 143 21.20 -5.28 4.98
CA GLN A 143 22.11 -6.21 4.28
C GLN A 143 22.75 -5.59 3.04
N TRP A 144 22.13 -4.57 2.46
CA TRP A 144 22.67 -3.81 1.32
C TRP A 144 22.07 -2.40 1.30
N GLU A 145 22.76 -1.46 0.65
CA GLU A 145 22.32 -0.06 0.59
C GLU A 145 22.06 0.34 -0.87
N ALA A 146 20.92 0.98 -1.11
CA ALA A 146 20.57 1.52 -2.41
C ALA A 146 21.41 2.78 -2.68
N ASP A 147 22.10 2.81 -3.82
CA ASP A 147 22.75 4.03 -4.28
C ASP A 147 21.77 4.94 -5.08
N ALA A 148 22.29 6.02 -5.65
CA ALA A 148 21.46 6.97 -6.40
C ALA A 148 20.95 6.38 -7.73
N ASP A 149 21.72 5.49 -8.35
CA ASP A 149 21.35 4.86 -9.62
C ASP A 149 20.28 3.79 -9.37
N ASP A 150 20.40 3.00 -8.29
CA ASP A 150 19.38 2.07 -7.81
C ASP A 150 18.03 2.80 -7.60
N GLN A 151 18.06 3.94 -6.91
CA GLN A 151 16.87 4.75 -6.64
C GLN A 151 16.24 5.32 -7.92
N ALA A 152 17.05 5.83 -8.83
CA ALA A 152 16.57 6.37 -10.10
C ALA A 152 15.93 5.27 -10.97
N ALA A 153 16.54 4.07 -11.00
CA ALA A 153 16.00 2.92 -11.69
C ALA A 153 14.67 2.46 -11.09
N GLN A 154 14.58 2.35 -9.77
CA GLN A 154 13.34 1.95 -9.09
C GLN A 154 12.23 2.98 -9.28
N GLN A 155 12.53 4.28 -9.19
CA GLN A 155 11.55 5.35 -9.48
C GLN A 155 11.00 5.23 -10.91
N ALA A 156 11.88 5.03 -11.90
CA ALA A 156 11.45 4.89 -13.29
C ALA A 156 10.56 3.64 -13.51
N ILE A 157 10.85 2.54 -12.83
CA ILE A 157 10.02 1.33 -12.84
C ILE A 157 8.64 1.63 -12.21
N ASN A 158 8.61 2.30 -11.06
CA ASN A 158 7.36 2.66 -10.38
C ASN A 158 6.48 3.57 -11.26
N ASP A 159 7.09 4.56 -11.91
CA ASP A 159 6.40 5.48 -12.81
C ASP A 159 5.79 4.75 -14.02
N GLU A 160 6.53 3.84 -14.63
CA GLU A 160 6.03 3.05 -15.77
C GLU A 160 4.93 2.07 -15.34
N ASN A 161 5.07 1.39 -14.19
CA ASN A 161 4.02 0.52 -13.64
C ASN A 161 2.71 1.30 -13.42
N MET A 162 2.81 2.49 -12.83
CA MET A 162 1.65 3.35 -12.57
C MET A 162 1.01 3.85 -13.88
N ARG A 163 1.83 4.20 -14.87
CA ARG A 163 1.35 4.60 -16.19
C ARG A 163 0.63 3.46 -16.89
N ALA A 164 1.22 2.27 -16.96
CA ALA A 164 0.62 1.08 -17.56
C ALA A 164 -0.73 0.75 -16.89
N TYR A 165 -0.77 0.79 -15.55
CA TYR A 165 -2.00 0.59 -14.80
C TYR A 165 -3.10 1.61 -15.16
N MET A 166 -2.74 2.89 -15.32
CA MET A 166 -3.70 3.93 -15.70
C MET A 166 -4.20 3.76 -17.15
N GLU A 167 -3.34 3.33 -18.07
CA GLU A 167 -3.75 3.01 -19.45
C GLU A 167 -4.75 1.85 -19.48
N ASP A 168 -4.50 0.78 -18.73
CA ASP A 168 -5.38 -0.38 -18.65
C ASP A 168 -6.74 -0.03 -18.02
N LEU A 169 -6.74 0.75 -16.93
CA LEU A 169 -7.97 1.29 -16.36
C LEU A 169 -8.74 2.12 -17.39
N GLY A 170 -8.06 3.01 -18.12
CA GLY A 170 -8.67 3.84 -19.15
C GLY A 170 -9.35 3.02 -20.25
N ARG A 171 -8.77 1.88 -20.64
CA ARG A 171 -9.38 0.96 -21.61
C ARG A 171 -10.59 0.24 -21.05
N ALA A 172 -10.51 -0.25 -19.80
CA ALA A 172 -11.61 -0.94 -19.14
C ALA A 172 -12.86 -0.05 -18.97
N PHE A 173 -12.68 1.22 -18.60
CA PHE A 173 -13.79 2.17 -18.45
C PHE A 173 -14.20 2.83 -19.78
N GLY A 174 -13.26 3.06 -20.70
CA GLY A 174 -13.54 3.66 -22.01
C GLY A 174 -14.25 2.73 -23.00
N GLY A 175 -14.14 1.41 -22.82
CA GLY A 175 -14.84 0.40 -23.62
C GLY A 175 -16.35 0.29 -23.36
N GLN A 176 -16.82 0.76 -22.20
CA GLN A 176 -18.26 0.67 -21.82
C GLN A 176 -19.15 1.72 -22.50
N HIS A 177 -18.60 2.73 -23.18
CA HIS A 177 -19.37 3.84 -23.74
C HIS A 177 -19.69 3.72 -25.25
N ARG A 178 -19.27 2.63 -25.93
CA ARG A 178 -19.39 2.50 -27.40
C ARG A 178 -20.40 1.47 -27.90
N GLU A 179 -21.06 0.70 -27.04
CA GLU A 179 -22.01 -0.34 -27.48
C GLU A 179 -23.49 0.11 -27.51
N ASP A 180 -23.85 1.28 -26.95
CA ASP A 180 -25.26 1.69 -26.83
C ASP A 180 -25.78 2.68 -27.93
N GLU A 181 -24.96 3.10 -28.89
CA GLU A 181 -25.39 4.07 -29.93
C GLU A 181 -25.55 3.51 -31.36
N SER A 182 -25.63 2.19 -31.54
CA SER A 182 -25.83 1.59 -32.88
C SER A 182 -27.17 0.84 -33.08
N ALA A 183 -28.22 1.29 -32.38
CA ALA A 183 -29.59 0.91 -32.72
C ALA A 183 -30.57 2.10 -32.60
N LYS A 184 -30.63 2.93 -33.65
CA LYS A 184 -31.83 3.67 -34.04
C LYS A 184 -31.76 4.14 -35.48
#